data_AF-A0A8X6S624-F1
#
_entry.id   AF-A0A8X6S624-F1
#
_cell.length_a   1.000
_cell.length_b   1.000
_cell.length_c   1.000
_cell.angle_alpha   90.00
_cell.angle_beta   90.00
_cell.angle_gamma   90.00
#
_symmetry.space_group_name_H-M   'P 1'
#
loop_
_entity.id
_entity.type
_entity.pdbx_description
1 polymer ?
#
loop_
_entity_poly.entity_id
_entity_poly.type
_entity_poly.pdbx_seq_one_letter_code
_entity_poly.pdbx_strand_id
1 'polypeptide(L)'
;MSKEALKALDRKRGAVKAQLTRIKNFMNNPHEKDKTHSESKLDTLKSLRIKLSDIRDEYYEVVADDSDLEPLESEILDLEDDCEDISR
;
A
#
# COMPACT_ATOMS: atom_id res chain seq x y z
N MET A 1 -3.83 16.19 -22.02
CA MET A 1 -4.20 15.52 -20.76
C MET A 1 -5.26 14.47 -21.04
N SER A 2 -4.94 13.17 -21.05
CA SER A 2 -5.94 12.15 -21.35
C SER A 2 -6.69 11.74 -20.07
N LYS A 3 -8.02 11.81 -20.09
CA LYS A 3 -8.88 11.27 -19.01
C LYS A 3 -8.64 9.78 -18.75
N GLU A 4 -7.99 9.10 -19.69
CA GLU A 4 -7.68 7.67 -19.62
C GLU A 4 -6.47 7.38 -18.74
N ALA A 5 -5.44 8.25 -18.75
CA ALA A 5 -4.28 8.14 -17.88
C ALA A 5 -4.69 8.28 -16.41
N LEU A 6 -5.48 9.30 -16.08
CA LEU A 6 -6.00 9.51 -14.73
C LEU A 6 -6.84 8.31 -14.24
N LYS A 7 -7.72 7.78 -15.10
CA LYS A 7 -8.50 6.57 -14.78
C LYS A 7 -7.63 5.33 -14.61
N ALA A 8 -6.48 5.24 -15.26
CA ALA A 8 -5.54 4.13 -15.06
C ALA A 8 -4.85 4.25 -13.69
N LEU A 9 -4.44 5.46 -13.31
CA LEU A 9 -3.86 5.75 -11.99
C LEU A 9 -4.85 5.50 -10.85
N ASP A 10 -6.11 5.90 -11.01
CA ASP A 10 -7.17 5.61 -10.04
C ASP A 10 -7.36 4.10 -9.82
N ARG A 11 -7.28 3.32 -10.90
CA ARG A 11 -7.36 1.85 -10.83
C ARG A 11 -6.14 1.25 -10.13
N LYS A 12 -4.93 1.74 -10.41
CA LYS A 12 -3.71 1.31 -9.71
C LYS A 12 -3.80 1.62 -8.21
N ARG A 13 -4.20 2.85 -7.85
CA ARG A 13 -4.44 3.27 -6.45
C ARG A 13 -5.48 2.39 -5.76
N GLY A 14 -6.60 2.11 -6.43
CA GLY A 14 -7.63 1.22 -5.92
C GLY A 14 -7.13 -0.21 -5.65
N ALA A 15 -6.24 -0.72 -6.50
CA ALA A 15 -5.63 -2.04 -6.33
C ALA A 15 -4.67 -2.08 -5.12
N VAL A 16 -3.90 -1.02 -4.86
CA VAL A 16 -3.07 -0.87 -3.67
C VAL A 16 -3.95 -0.90 -2.42
N LYS A 17 -5.00 -0.06 -2.38
CA LYS A 17 -5.95 -0.01 -1.25
C LYS A 17 -6.60 -1.36 -0.96
N ALA A 18 -7.01 -2.09 -2.00
CA ALA A 18 -7.61 -3.41 -1.84
C ALA A 18 -6.63 -4.44 -1.26
N GLN A 19 -5.35 -4.39 -1.66
CA GLN A 19 -4.32 -5.26 -1.08
C GLN A 19 -4.02 -4.88 0.37
N LEU A 20 -3.90 -3.59 0.66
CA LEU A 20 -3.67 -3.09 2.01
C LEU A 20 -4.77 -3.52 2.98
N THR A 21 -6.04 -3.43 2.54
CA THR A 21 -7.20 -3.91 3.31
C THR A 21 -7.09 -5.41 3.66
N ARG A 22 -6.59 -6.24 2.73
CA ARG A 22 -6.41 -7.68 3.00
C ARG A 22 -5.30 -7.93 4.01
N ILE A 23 -4.19 -7.20 3.90
CA ILE A 23 -3.08 -7.30 4.86
C ILE A 23 -3.54 -6.84 6.24
N LYS A 24 -4.28 -5.72 6.33
CA LYS A 24 -4.86 -5.25 7.58
C LYS A 24 -5.80 -6.28 8.22
N ASN A 25 -6.66 -6.93 7.43
CA ASN A 25 -7.55 -7.96 7.95
C ASN A 25 -6.76 -9.18 8.47
N PHE A 26 -5.72 -9.59 7.75
CA PHE A 26 -4.79 -10.63 8.19
C PHE A 26 -4.11 -10.23 9.52
N MET A 27 -3.58 -9.01 9.59
CA MET A 27 -2.94 -8.43 10.78
C MET A 27 -3.92 -8.13 11.92
N ASN A 28 -5.22 -8.29 11.74
CA ASN A 28 -6.20 -8.22 12.82
C ASN A 28 -6.72 -9.60 13.22
N ASN A 29 -6.31 -10.67 12.52
CA ASN A 29 -6.69 -12.03 12.87
C ASN A 29 -5.67 -12.63 13.86
N PRO A 30 -6.04 -12.81 15.15
CA PRO A 30 -5.12 -13.30 16.17
C PRO A 30 -4.65 -14.74 15.94
N HIS A 31 -5.32 -15.50 15.08
CA HIS A 31 -4.98 -16.90 14.78
C HIS A 31 -4.00 -17.05 13.61
N GLU A 32 -3.79 -15.99 12.83
CA GLU A 32 -2.92 -16.02 11.64
C GLU A 32 -1.61 -15.25 11.83
N LYS A 33 -1.45 -14.57 12.99
CA LYS A 33 -0.21 -13.86 13.35
C LYS A 33 0.88 -14.84 13.81
N ASP A 34 1.57 -15.45 12.85
CA ASP A 34 2.86 -16.06 13.10
C ASP A 34 3.99 -15.32 12.36
N LYS A 35 5.22 -15.62 12.76
CA LYS A 35 6.43 -14.97 12.24
C LYS A 35 6.58 -15.11 10.73
N THR A 36 6.45 -16.32 10.19
CA THR A 36 6.66 -16.57 8.75
C THR A 36 5.62 -15.86 7.89
N HIS A 37 4.36 -15.84 8.32
CA HIS A 37 3.34 -15.11 7.60
C HIS A 37 3.53 -13.59 7.73
N SER A 38 3.97 -13.09 8.88
CA SER A 38 4.21 -11.66 9.11
C SER A 38 5.39 -11.14 8.26
N GLU A 39 6.48 -11.91 8.15
CA GLU A 39 7.60 -11.62 7.25
C GLU A 39 7.14 -11.55 5.79
N SER A 40 6.31 -12.49 5.35
CA SER A 40 5.73 -12.47 3.99
C SER A 40 4.83 -11.25 3.75
N LYS A 41 4.09 -10.80 4.76
CA LYS A 41 3.26 -9.58 4.68
C LYS A 41 4.12 -8.33 4.64
N LEU A 42 5.22 -8.28 5.39
CA LEU A 42 6.21 -7.20 5.34
C LEU A 42 6.81 -7.04 3.93
N ASP A 43 7.21 -8.13 3.28
CA ASP A 43 7.69 -8.07 1.89
C ASP A 43 6.62 -7.55 0.91
N THR A 44 5.37 -7.92 1.16
CA THR A 44 4.24 -7.43 0.37
C THR A 44 4.03 -5.92 0.59
N LEU A 45 4.11 -5.45 1.83
CA LEU A 45 3.98 -4.03 2.18
C LEU A 45 5.10 -3.18 1.57
N LYS A 46 6.35 -3.67 1.63
CA LYS A 46 7.50 -3.03 0.95
C LYS A 46 7.26 -2.90 -0.55
N SER A 47 6.72 -3.93 -1.19
CA SER A 47 6.33 -3.87 -2.61
C SER A 47 5.19 -2.87 -2.86
N LEU A 48 4.20 -2.79 -1.97
CA LEU A 48 3.11 -1.82 -2.07
C LEU A 48 3.60 -0.38 -1.91
N ARG A 49 4.57 -0.13 -1.01
CA ARG A 49 5.19 1.18 -0.83
C ARG A 49 5.88 1.66 -2.10
N ILE A 50 6.65 0.78 -2.75
CA ILE A 50 7.30 1.09 -4.04
C ILE A 50 6.25 1.43 -5.09
N LYS A 51 5.22 0.58 -5.23
CA LYS A 51 4.12 0.82 -6.20
C LYS A 51 3.38 2.13 -5.93
N LEU A 52 3.20 2.50 -4.66
CA LEU A 52 2.53 3.75 -4.29
C LEU A 52 3.39 4.96 -4.65
N SER A 53 4.71 4.87 -4.45
CA SER A 53 5.67 5.88 -4.92
C SER A 53 5.63 6.03 -6.43
N ASP A 54 5.63 4.92 -7.19
CA ASP A 54 5.53 4.96 -8.66
C ASP A 54 4.21 5.64 -9.10
N ILE A 55 3.10 5.31 -8.43
CA ILE A 55 1.80 5.91 -8.70
C ILE A 55 1.83 7.42 -8.42
N ARG A 56 2.47 7.84 -7.32
CA ARG A 56 2.63 9.26 -6.96
C ARG A 56 3.42 10.01 -8.02
N ASP A 57 4.54 9.46 -8.47
CA ASP A 57 5.38 10.07 -9.50
C ASP A 57 4.60 10.20 -10.82
N GLU A 58 3.85 9.15 -11.21
CA GLU A 58 2.96 9.22 -12.38
C GLU A 58 1.80 10.24 -12.19
N TYR A 59 1.29 10.41 -10.96
CA TYR A 59 0.29 11.45 -10.67
C TYR A 59 0.86 12.84 -10.83
N TYR A 60 2.07 13.15 -10.33
CA TYR A 60 2.70 14.46 -10.52
C TYR A 60 2.94 14.80 -12.00
N GLU A 61 3.24 13.79 -12.83
CA GLU A 61 3.37 13.98 -14.29
C GLU A 61 2.01 14.26 -14.98
N VAL A 62 0.91 13.72 -14.43
CA VAL A 62 -0.44 13.74 -15.05
C VAL A 62 -1.35 14.81 -14.45
N VAL A 63 -1.12 15.22 -13.21
CA VAL A 63 -1.94 16.15 -12.44
C VAL A 63 -0.94 17.02 -11.65
N ALA A 64 -0.91 18.33 -11.92
CA ALA A 64 -0.09 19.27 -11.16
C ALA A 64 -0.63 19.53 -9.73
N ASP A 65 -1.47 18.62 -9.24
CA ASP A 65 -2.09 18.63 -7.94
C ASP A 65 -1.74 17.31 -7.28
N ASP A 66 -1.29 17.40 -6.04
CA ASP A 66 -0.84 16.25 -5.26
C ASP A 66 -2.07 15.36 -5.03
N SER A 67 -2.15 14.23 -5.73
CA SER A 67 -3.18 13.26 -5.41
C SER A 67 -2.97 12.85 -3.95
N ASP A 68 -3.98 13.04 -3.10
CA ASP A 68 -3.89 12.70 -1.68
C ASP A 68 -3.67 11.19 -1.49
N LEU A 69 -2.39 10.79 -1.46
CA LEU A 69 -1.88 9.44 -1.26
C LEU A 69 -1.29 9.27 0.15
N GLU A 70 -1.09 10.35 0.90
CA GLU A 70 -0.53 10.34 2.26
C GLU A 70 -1.26 9.34 3.19
N PRO A 71 -2.61 9.21 3.18
CA PRO A 71 -3.29 8.24 4.03
C PRO A 71 -2.92 6.80 3.71
N LEU A 72 -2.67 6.47 2.44
CA LEU A 72 -2.25 5.14 2.02
C LEU A 72 -0.78 4.89 2.38
N GLU A 73 0.07 5.91 2.26
CA GLU A 73 1.48 5.81 2.67
C GLU A 73 1.58 5.57 4.18
N SER A 74 0.85 6.34 4.99
CA SER A 74 0.81 6.16 6.45
C SER A 74 0.31 4.78 6.84
N GLU A 75 -0.78 4.30 6.24
CA GLU A 75 -1.33 2.97 6.56
C GLU A 75 -0.39 1.83 6.15
N ILE A 76 0.42 2.00 5.09
CA ILE A 76 1.48 1.03 4.75
C ILE A 76 2.56 1.03 5.83
N LEU A 77 3.04 2.20 6.26
CA LEU A 77 4.10 2.32 7.27
C LEU A 77 3.66 1.72 8.62
N ASP A 78 2.44 2.05 9.08
CA ASP A 78 1.90 1.50 10.32
C ASP A 78 1.85 -0.04 10.28
N LEU A 79 1.45 -0.62 9.15
CA LEU A 79 1.42 -2.08 8.97
C LEU A 79 2.82 -2.70 8.82
N GLU A 80 3.79 -1.98 8.25
CA GLU A 80 5.19 -2.43 8.19
C GLU A 80 5.75 -2.56 9.61
N ASP A 81 5.54 -1.53 10.45
CA ASP A 81 5.96 -1.51 11.85
C ASP A 81 5.30 -2.66 12.64
N ASP A 82 3.98 -2.86 12.49
CA ASP A 82 3.25 -3.97 13.12
C ASP A 82 3.82 -5.35 12.70
N CYS A 83 4.16 -5.53 11.41
CA CYS A 83 4.75 -6.78 10.92
C CYS A 83 6.17 -7.00 11.46
N GLU A 84 6.98 -5.94 11.55
CA GLU A 84 8.33 -6.02 12.11
C GLU A 84 8.31 -6.39 13.59
N ASP A 85 7.40 -5.83 14.37
CA ASP A 85 7.27 -6.12 15.79
C ASP A 85 6.84 -7.57 16.08
N ILE A 86 5.99 -8.16 15.23
CA ILE A 86 5.62 -9.60 15.35
C ILE A 86 6.79 -10.52 14.95
N SER A 87 7.67 -10.05 14.06
CA SER A 87 8.73 -10.89 13.48
C SER A 87 10.03 -10.91 14.32
N ARG A 88 10.16 -10.00 15.30
CA ARG A 88 11.28 -9.91 16.25
C ARG A 88 11.25 -11.04 17.29
#